data_AF-A0A329SMP6-F1
#
_entry.id   AF-A0A329SMP6-F1
#
_cell.length_a   1.000
_cell.length_b   1.000
_cell.length_c   1.000
_cell.angle_alpha   90.00
_cell.angle_beta   90.00
_cell.angle_gamma   90.00
#
_symmetry.space_group_name_H-M   'P 1'
#
loop_
_entity.id
_entity.type
_entity.pdbx_description
1 polymer ?
#
loop_
_entity_poly.entity_id
_entity_poly.type
_entity_poly.pdbx_seq_one_letter_code
_entity_poly.pdbx_strand_id
1 'polypeptide(L)'
;MPLVVVCGIPAAGKTTVATALVNHLQRQLPDQEVVYISSATVNVDKTKGYADSRAEKNSRSALKAAVEKVVNTKTIVVLDALNYTKGERYELFCKAKAESTTYCVVYVDTPADVALQRNAAREEGFDPKLLQELAARFEIPMEKNRWDSPLFRLTPDDFTADGTGIPLDAITEAIRFGKTVKAGLATKAAPAAETSFLQALDEVTNAVVEALLTHQRDAGVADGLRVPPHTVKNELRLTRPLSTAEARRHRRQYIKITRLRPCAVADIGDLFIEYLNQQA
;
A
#
# COMPACT_ATOMS: atom_id res chain seq x y z
N MET A 1 2.73 -8.53 1.26
CA MET A 1 1.76 -9.61 1.16
C MET A 1 0.37 -9.01 1.17
N PRO A 2 -0.51 -9.55 0.34
CA PRO A 2 -1.47 -8.81 -0.47
C PRO A 2 -2.72 -8.34 0.26
N LEU A 3 -3.28 -7.24 -0.22
CA LEU A 3 -4.68 -6.88 0.01
C LEU A 3 -5.53 -7.35 -1.18
N VAL A 4 -6.48 -8.25 -0.92
CA VAL A 4 -7.50 -8.70 -1.87
C VAL A 4 -8.81 -7.98 -1.53
N VAL A 5 -9.33 -7.23 -2.50
CA VAL A 5 -10.58 -6.48 -2.39
C VAL A 5 -11.63 -7.16 -3.25
N VAL A 6 -12.61 -7.82 -2.62
CA VAL A 6 -13.76 -8.39 -3.33
C VAL A 6 -14.83 -7.31 -3.44
N CYS A 7 -15.35 -7.07 -4.64
CA CYS A 7 -16.36 -6.03 -4.89
C CYS A 7 -17.51 -6.55 -5.75
N GLY A 8 -18.66 -5.87 -5.67
CA GLY A 8 -19.89 -6.24 -6.37
C GLY A 8 -21.14 -5.86 -5.58
N ILE A 9 -22.29 -5.88 -6.26
CA ILE A 9 -23.58 -5.52 -5.68
C ILE A 9 -24.01 -6.47 -4.54
N PRO A 10 -24.94 -6.08 -3.64
CA PRO A 10 -25.48 -6.99 -2.64
C PRO A 10 -25.98 -8.30 -3.27
N ALA A 11 -25.85 -9.41 -2.55
CA ALA A 11 -26.21 -10.76 -3.03
C ALA A 11 -25.49 -11.29 -4.30
N ALA A 12 -24.44 -10.62 -4.80
CA ALA A 12 -23.67 -11.09 -5.96
C ALA A 12 -22.91 -12.43 -5.78
N GLY A 13 -22.60 -12.83 -4.54
CA GLY A 13 -21.77 -14.03 -4.27
C GLY A 13 -20.35 -13.72 -3.77
N LYS A 14 -20.07 -12.45 -3.42
CA LYS A 14 -18.79 -12.01 -2.84
C LYS A 14 -18.32 -12.85 -1.65
N THR A 15 -19.21 -13.11 -0.69
CA THR A 15 -18.88 -13.90 0.50
C THR A 15 -18.50 -15.34 0.14
N THR A 16 -19.15 -15.95 -0.86
CA THR A 16 -18.75 -17.27 -1.40
C THR A 16 -17.31 -17.21 -1.94
N VAL A 17 -17.01 -16.22 -2.77
CA VAL A 17 -15.66 -16.04 -3.34
C VAL A 17 -14.61 -15.81 -2.27
N ALA A 18 -14.88 -14.89 -1.35
CA ALA A 18 -13.95 -14.54 -0.28
C ALA A 18 -13.69 -15.71 0.67
N THR A 19 -14.73 -16.48 1.03
CA THR A 19 -14.61 -17.62 1.94
C THR A 19 -13.89 -18.79 1.29
N ALA A 20 -14.18 -19.09 0.02
CA ALA A 20 -13.45 -20.09 -0.75
C ALA A 20 -11.96 -19.74 -0.85
N LEU A 21 -11.64 -18.46 -1.11
CA LEU A 21 -10.27 -17.97 -1.15
C LEU A 21 -9.57 -18.07 0.20
N VAL A 22 -10.18 -17.62 1.29
CA VAL A 22 -9.59 -17.72 2.63
C VAL A 22 -9.30 -19.18 2.99
N ASN A 23 -10.26 -20.07 2.78
CA ASN A 23 -10.10 -21.49 3.06
C ASN A 23 -9.00 -22.14 2.22
N HIS A 24 -8.87 -21.74 0.96
CA HIS A 24 -7.82 -22.21 0.07
C HIS A 24 -6.44 -21.70 0.49
N LEU A 25 -6.31 -20.41 0.81
CA LEU A 25 -5.06 -19.81 1.28
C LEU A 25 -4.58 -20.43 2.58
N GLN A 26 -5.48 -20.64 3.54
CA GLN A 26 -5.14 -21.30 4.81
C GLN A 26 -4.66 -22.74 4.62
N ARG A 27 -5.18 -23.45 3.60
CA ARG A 27 -4.75 -24.81 3.26
C ARG A 27 -3.42 -24.85 2.53
N GLN A 28 -3.22 -23.98 1.54
CA GLN A 28 -1.98 -23.96 0.74
C GLN A 28 -0.81 -23.27 1.44
N LEU A 29 -1.07 -22.33 2.34
CA LEU A 29 -0.07 -21.51 3.02
C LEU A 29 -0.30 -21.55 4.54
N PRO A 30 -0.07 -22.69 5.21
CA PRO A 30 -0.39 -22.84 6.63
C PRO A 30 0.42 -21.92 7.56
N ASP A 31 1.65 -21.58 7.18
CA ASP A 31 2.53 -20.69 7.95
C ASP A 31 2.23 -19.19 7.72
N GLN A 32 1.31 -18.89 6.82
CA GLN A 32 1.02 -17.54 6.38
C GLN A 32 -0.22 -17.00 7.10
N GLU A 33 -0.09 -15.85 7.75
CA GLU A 33 -1.24 -15.19 8.35
C GLU A 33 -2.22 -14.72 7.26
N VAL A 34 -3.46 -15.20 7.32
CA VAL A 34 -4.58 -14.82 6.45
C VAL A 34 -5.68 -14.19 7.31
N VAL A 35 -5.94 -12.91 7.09
CA VAL A 35 -6.97 -12.16 7.81
C VAL A 35 -8.17 -11.93 6.90
N TYR A 36 -9.32 -12.45 7.31
CA TYR A 36 -10.60 -12.22 6.66
C TYR A 36 -11.33 -11.06 7.33
N ILE A 37 -11.69 -10.04 6.55
CA ILE A 37 -12.43 -8.87 7.02
C ILE A 37 -13.76 -8.82 6.26
N SER A 38 -14.86 -8.79 7.00
CA SER A 38 -16.19 -8.57 6.47
C SER A 38 -16.99 -7.64 7.39
N SER A 39 -18.20 -7.28 7.00
CA SER A 39 -19.07 -6.47 7.87
C SER A 39 -19.30 -7.14 9.23
N ALA A 40 -19.41 -8.48 9.28
CA ALA A 40 -19.60 -9.24 10.51
C ALA A 40 -18.37 -9.10 11.45
N THR A 41 -17.15 -9.14 10.91
CA THR A 41 -15.92 -9.04 11.73
C THR A 41 -15.71 -7.64 12.31
N VAL A 42 -16.41 -6.63 11.79
CA VAL A 42 -16.39 -5.25 12.32
C VAL A 42 -17.70 -4.86 13.02
N ASN A 43 -18.54 -5.84 13.37
CA ASN A 43 -19.82 -5.65 14.06
C ASN A 43 -20.79 -4.71 13.31
N VAL A 44 -20.78 -4.75 11.98
CA VAL A 44 -21.70 -4.04 11.11
C VAL A 44 -22.76 -5.01 10.58
N ASP A 45 -24.01 -4.76 10.94
CA ASP A 45 -25.19 -5.44 10.38
C ASP A 45 -25.30 -5.10 8.88
N LYS A 46 -25.30 -6.11 8.01
CA LYS A 46 -25.35 -5.92 6.55
C LYS A 46 -26.64 -5.23 6.09
N THR A 47 -27.76 -5.48 6.77
CA THR A 47 -29.08 -4.98 6.39
C THR A 47 -29.27 -3.52 6.82
N LYS A 48 -28.66 -3.13 7.95
CA LYS A 48 -28.77 -1.77 8.51
C LYS A 48 -27.61 -0.87 8.14
N GLY A 49 -26.44 -1.44 7.88
CA GLY A 49 -25.20 -0.72 7.59
C GLY A 49 -25.23 0.12 6.31
N TYR A 50 -26.27 -0.02 5.49
CA TYR A 50 -26.49 0.72 4.25
C TYR A 50 -27.88 1.37 4.19
N ALA A 51 -28.65 1.36 5.28
CA ALA A 51 -30.03 1.87 5.28
C ALA A 51 -30.12 3.39 5.06
N ASP A 52 -29.07 4.13 5.41
CA ASP A 52 -28.95 5.57 5.16
C ASP A 52 -27.48 5.97 4.93
N SER A 53 -27.27 7.23 4.52
CA SER A 53 -25.94 7.76 4.21
C SER A 53 -24.97 7.76 5.41
N ARG A 54 -25.47 7.91 6.63
CA ARG A 54 -24.64 7.92 7.86
C ARG A 54 -24.21 6.50 8.21
N ALA A 55 -25.14 5.55 8.20
CA ALA A 55 -24.87 4.14 8.39
C ALA A 55 -23.87 3.63 7.34
N GLU A 56 -24.10 3.97 6.07
CA GLU A 56 -23.22 3.62 4.96
C GLU A 56 -21.79 4.16 5.18
N LYS A 57 -21.66 5.44 5.52
CA LYS A 57 -20.36 6.04 5.83
C LYS A 57 -19.66 5.33 6.97
N ASN A 58 -20.37 5.06 8.07
CA ASN A 58 -19.81 4.37 9.24
C ASN A 58 -19.35 2.95 8.89
N SER A 59 -20.15 2.19 8.15
CA SER A 59 -19.81 0.85 7.69
C SER A 59 -18.53 0.83 6.87
N ARG A 60 -18.42 1.75 5.90
CA ARG A 60 -17.22 1.90 5.07
C ARG A 60 -15.99 2.29 5.88
N SER A 61 -16.14 3.24 6.79
CA SER A 61 -15.05 3.68 7.67
C SER A 61 -14.58 2.55 8.60
N ALA A 62 -15.49 1.74 9.14
CA ALA A 62 -15.14 0.60 10.00
C ALA A 62 -14.35 -0.47 9.25
N LEU A 63 -14.83 -0.86 8.06
CA LEU A 63 -14.15 -1.83 7.19
C LEU A 63 -12.76 -1.35 6.77
N LYS A 64 -12.65 -0.09 6.34
CA LYS A 64 -11.36 0.52 5.99
C LYS A 64 -10.40 0.54 7.18
N ALA A 65 -10.87 0.97 8.36
CA ALA A 65 -10.04 1.01 9.56
C ALA A 65 -9.57 -0.38 9.99
N ALA A 66 -10.40 -1.42 9.80
CA ALA A 66 -9.99 -2.80 10.06
C ALA A 66 -8.87 -3.24 9.12
N VAL A 67 -8.99 -2.95 7.82
CA VAL A 67 -7.93 -3.23 6.83
C VAL A 67 -6.64 -2.48 7.18
N GLU A 68 -6.74 -1.19 7.49
CA GLU A 68 -5.59 -0.34 7.77
C GLU A 68 -4.75 -0.81 8.96
N LYS A 69 -5.38 -1.47 9.94
CA LYS A 69 -4.72 -2.02 11.13
C LYS A 69 -3.88 -3.26 10.84
N VAL A 70 -4.27 -4.07 9.85
CA VAL A 70 -3.66 -5.39 9.62
C VAL A 70 -2.83 -5.47 8.35
N VAL A 71 -3.10 -4.63 7.36
CA VAL A 71 -2.39 -4.69 6.07
C VAL A 71 -0.93 -4.32 6.24
N ASN A 72 -0.05 -5.21 5.81
CA ASN A 72 1.41 -5.05 5.89
C ASN A 72 2.10 -5.96 4.86
N THR A 73 3.43 -6.06 4.87
CA THR A 73 4.18 -6.88 3.91
C THR A 73 4.15 -8.38 4.20
N LYS A 74 3.69 -8.80 5.38
CA LYS A 74 3.71 -10.16 5.94
C LYS A 74 2.35 -10.85 6.09
N THR A 75 1.23 -10.14 5.96
CA THR A 75 -0.13 -10.69 6.18
C THR A 75 -0.92 -10.66 4.87
N ILE A 76 -1.71 -11.69 4.57
CA ILE A 76 -2.67 -11.68 3.47
C ILE A 76 -4.02 -11.20 4.01
N VAL A 77 -4.58 -10.15 3.43
CA VAL A 77 -5.86 -9.58 3.86
C VAL A 77 -6.90 -9.77 2.77
N VAL A 78 -8.03 -10.40 3.09
CA VAL A 78 -9.18 -10.56 2.19
C VAL A 78 -10.33 -9.73 2.72
N LEU A 79 -10.73 -8.70 1.98
CA LEU A 79 -11.85 -7.81 2.31
C LEU A 79 -13.10 -8.22 1.54
N ASP A 80 -14.07 -8.81 2.26
CA ASP A 80 -15.45 -9.08 1.79
C ASP A 80 -16.39 -7.93 2.19
N ALA A 81 -16.56 -6.99 1.28
CA ALA A 81 -17.50 -5.88 1.42
C ALA A 81 -18.10 -5.51 0.06
N LEU A 82 -19.02 -4.54 0.02
CA LEU A 82 -19.54 -4.07 -1.26
C LEU A 82 -18.42 -3.44 -2.12
N ASN A 83 -17.53 -2.65 -1.50
CA ASN A 83 -16.38 -1.96 -2.14
C ASN A 83 -16.80 -1.27 -3.44
N TYR A 84 -17.91 -0.54 -3.34
CA TYR A 84 -18.84 -0.38 -4.46
C TYR A 84 -18.72 0.98 -5.13
N THR A 85 -18.04 1.92 -4.47
CA THR A 85 -17.56 3.16 -5.08
C THR A 85 -16.09 3.05 -5.43
N LYS A 86 -15.72 3.72 -6.52
CA LYS A 86 -14.36 3.95 -6.99
C LYS A 86 -13.48 4.62 -5.92
N GLY A 87 -14.07 5.53 -5.15
CA GLY A 87 -13.39 6.22 -4.05
C GLY A 87 -12.91 5.27 -2.96
N GLU A 88 -13.76 4.34 -2.52
CA GLU A 88 -13.40 3.31 -1.53
C GLU A 88 -12.22 2.46 -2.01
N ARG A 89 -12.29 1.96 -3.25
CA ARG A 89 -11.24 1.12 -3.82
C ARG A 89 -9.93 1.89 -3.96
N TYR A 90 -9.98 3.17 -4.35
CA TYR A 90 -8.80 4.03 -4.43
C TYR A 90 -8.13 4.25 -3.07
N GLU A 91 -8.90 4.45 -1.99
CA GLU A 91 -8.34 4.58 -0.65
C GLU A 91 -7.65 3.28 -0.19
N LEU A 92 -8.26 2.12 -0.44
CA LEU A 92 -7.67 0.81 -0.16
C LEU A 92 -6.38 0.58 -0.97
N PHE A 93 -6.37 0.97 -2.25
CA PHE A 93 -5.18 0.95 -3.09
C PHE A 93 -4.08 1.87 -2.54
N CYS A 94 -4.43 3.08 -2.09
CA CYS A 94 -3.47 4.00 -1.47
C CYS A 94 -2.83 3.39 -0.23
N LYS A 95 -3.61 2.71 0.61
CA LYS A 95 -3.09 2.00 1.78
C LYS A 95 -2.16 0.85 1.37
N ALA A 96 -2.56 0.00 0.42
CA ALA A 96 -1.70 -1.06 -0.08
C ALA A 96 -0.38 -0.52 -0.67
N LYS A 97 -0.45 0.61 -1.37
CA LYS A 97 0.71 1.34 -1.89
C LYS A 97 1.63 1.83 -0.77
N ALA A 98 1.07 2.42 0.29
CA ALA A 98 1.84 2.91 1.43
C ALA A 98 2.63 1.77 2.10
N GLU A 99 2.01 0.61 2.26
CA GLU A 99 2.63 -0.60 2.82
C GLU A 99 3.52 -1.36 1.83
N SER A 100 3.68 -0.84 0.60
CA SER A 100 4.46 -1.47 -0.47
C SER A 100 4.06 -2.91 -0.75
N THR A 101 2.76 -3.19 -0.72
CA THR A 101 2.21 -4.51 -0.93
C THR A 101 1.48 -4.68 -2.26
N THR A 102 1.13 -5.92 -2.59
CA THR A 102 0.30 -6.27 -3.76
C THR A 102 -1.17 -5.94 -3.47
N TYR A 103 -1.88 -5.53 -4.52
CA TYR A 103 -3.29 -5.14 -4.46
C TYR A 103 -4.03 -5.86 -5.58
N CYS A 104 -5.10 -6.57 -5.24
CA CYS A 104 -5.89 -7.35 -6.18
C CYS A 104 -7.37 -7.02 -6.00
N VAL A 105 -8.04 -6.61 -7.09
CA VAL A 105 -9.49 -6.44 -7.12
C VAL A 105 -10.11 -7.67 -7.76
N VAL A 106 -11.02 -8.32 -7.04
CA VAL A 106 -11.86 -9.40 -7.54
C VAL A 106 -13.28 -8.84 -7.67
N TYR A 107 -13.76 -8.72 -8.90
CA TYR A 107 -15.10 -8.22 -9.18
C TYR A 107 -16.07 -9.37 -9.41
N VAL A 108 -17.11 -9.46 -8.58
CA VAL A 108 -18.22 -10.41 -8.77
C VAL A 108 -19.34 -9.69 -9.52
N ASP A 109 -19.36 -9.90 -10.83
CA ASP A 109 -20.23 -9.26 -11.80
C ASP A 109 -21.53 -10.05 -11.94
N THR A 110 -22.47 -9.77 -11.04
CA THR A 110 -23.79 -10.41 -11.03
C THR A 110 -24.85 -9.43 -11.52
N PRO A 111 -25.68 -9.81 -12.51
CA PRO A 111 -26.86 -9.04 -12.90
C PRO A 111 -27.80 -8.77 -11.71
N ALA A 112 -28.42 -7.58 -11.68
CA ALA A 112 -29.23 -7.15 -10.55
C ALA A 112 -30.48 -8.01 -10.32
N ASP A 113 -31.07 -8.54 -11.39
CA ASP A 113 -32.18 -9.49 -11.35
C ASP A 113 -31.80 -10.81 -10.68
N VAL A 114 -30.64 -11.38 -11.03
CA VAL A 114 -30.09 -12.58 -10.38
C VAL A 114 -29.78 -12.31 -8.90
N ALA A 115 -29.20 -11.14 -8.60
CA ALA A 115 -28.94 -10.74 -7.22
C ALA A 115 -30.23 -10.59 -6.40
N LEU A 116 -31.29 -10.03 -6.97
CA LEU A 116 -32.61 -9.91 -6.34
C LEU A 116 -33.23 -11.27 -6.06
N GLN A 117 -33.17 -12.21 -7.02
CA GLN A 117 -33.64 -13.58 -6.84
C GLN A 117 -32.89 -14.28 -5.69
N ARG A 118 -31.55 -14.18 -5.68
CA ARG A 118 -30.70 -14.72 -4.61
C ARG A 118 -30.99 -14.07 -3.26
N ASN A 119 -31.33 -12.79 -3.25
CA ASN A 119 -31.65 -12.04 -2.05
C ASN A 119 -33.01 -12.47 -1.47
N ALA A 120 -34.01 -12.73 -2.31
CA ALA A 120 -35.33 -13.21 -1.88
C ALA A 120 -35.29 -14.62 -1.27
N ALA A 121 -34.31 -15.44 -1.65
CA ALA A 121 -34.12 -16.77 -1.08
C ALA A 121 -33.38 -16.78 0.28
N ARG A 122 -33.00 -15.61 0.82
CA ARG A 122 -32.28 -15.49 2.09
C ARG A 122 -33.21 -15.07 3.21
N GLU A 123 -33.03 -15.66 4.39
CA GLU A 123 -33.72 -15.22 5.61
C GLU A 123 -33.30 -13.78 6.00
N GLU A 124 -32.00 -13.47 5.92
CA GLU A 124 -31.43 -12.15 6.20
C GLU A 124 -31.01 -11.43 4.91
N GLY A 125 -31.98 -11.16 4.03
CA GLY A 125 -31.78 -10.40 2.80
C GLY A 125 -31.71 -8.89 3.04
N PHE A 126 -31.15 -8.16 2.07
CA PHE A 126 -31.35 -6.71 1.97
C PHE A 126 -32.81 -6.41 1.63
N ASP A 127 -33.32 -5.25 2.03
CA ASP A 127 -34.54 -4.73 1.43
C ASP A 127 -34.39 -4.66 -0.11
N PRO A 128 -35.30 -5.24 -0.92
CA PRO A 128 -35.15 -5.29 -2.37
C PRO A 128 -34.98 -3.91 -3.02
N LYS A 129 -35.65 -2.88 -2.48
CA LYS A 129 -35.51 -1.52 -2.97
C LYS A 129 -34.12 -0.96 -2.66
N LEU A 130 -33.63 -1.11 -1.43
CA LEU A 130 -32.25 -0.75 -1.07
C LEU A 130 -31.22 -1.47 -1.96
N LEU A 131 -31.41 -2.76 -2.26
CA LEU A 131 -30.51 -3.51 -3.15
C LEU A 131 -30.46 -2.87 -4.54
N GLN A 132 -31.62 -2.54 -5.13
CA GLN A 132 -31.70 -1.89 -6.44
C GLN A 132 -31.00 -0.52 -6.42
N GLU A 133 -31.20 0.28 -5.37
CA GLU A 133 -30.54 1.58 -5.20
C GLU A 133 -29.01 1.43 -5.10
N LEU A 134 -28.52 0.45 -4.33
CA LEU A 134 -27.10 0.15 -4.22
C LEU A 134 -26.51 -0.37 -5.54
N ALA A 135 -27.26 -1.19 -6.28
CA ALA A 135 -26.86 -1.67 -7.60
C ALA A 135 -26.77 -0.54 -8.63
N ALA A 136 -27.73 0.39 -8.63
CA ALA A 136 -27.72 1.56 -9.51
C ALA A 136 -26.56 2.53 -9.21
N ARG A 137 -26.11 2.59 -7.94
CA ARG A 137 -24.97 3.40 -7.50
C ARG A 137 -23.62 2.67 -7.64
N PHE A 138 -23.60 1.40 -8.07
CA PHE A 138 -22.38 0.61 -8.17
C PHE A 138 -21.47 1.13 -9.28
N GLU A 139 -20.25 1.55 -8.91
CA GLU A 139 -19.25 1.99 -9.86
C GLU A 139 -18.37 0.80 -10.26
N ILE A 140 -18.64 0.26 -11.46
CA ILE A 140 -17.92 -0.90 -12.00
C ILE A 140 -16.40 -0.63 -12.06
N PRO A 141 -15.55 -1.54 -11.53
CA PRO A 141 -14.10 -1.41 -11.62
C PRO A 141 -13.62 -1.30 -13.07
N MET A 142 -12.77 -0.32 -13.36
CA MET A 142 -12.32 -0.02 -14.73
C MET A 142 -10.93 -0.55 -15.02
N GLU A 143 -10.80 -1.42 -16.02
CA GLU A 143 -9.53 -2.01 -16.48
C GLU A 143 -8.45 -0.97 -16.83
N LYS A 144 -8.85 0.17 -17.40
CA LYS A 144 -7.93 1.25 -17.78
C LYS A 144 -7.20 1.88 -16.58
N ASN A 145 -7.81 1.81 -15.39
CA ASN A 145 -7.22 2.33 -14.18
C ASN A 145 -6.41 1.22 -13.52
N ARG A 146 -5.08 1.28 -13.57
CA ARG A 146 -4.22 0.24 -12.96
C ARG A 146 -4.58 -0.10 -11.49
N TRP A 147 -5.05 0.89 -10.74
CA TRP A 147 -5.44 0.74 -9.33
C TRP A 147 -6.88 0.25 -9.14
N ASP A 148 -7.72 0.31 -10.18
CA ASP A 148 -9.12 -0.10 -10.16
C ASP A 148 -9.40 -1.29 -11.08
N SER A 149 -8.37 -1.82 -11.73
CA SER A 149 -8.50 -2.90 -12.71
C SER A 149 -8.93 -4.17 -11.98
N PRO A 150 -10.08 -4.79 -12.36
CA PRO A 150 -10.48 -6.06 -11.82
C PRO A 150 -9.56 -7.14 -12.40
N LEU A 151 -8.56 -7.59 -11.62
CA LEU A 151 -7.65 -8.66 -12.05
C LEU A 151 -8.40 -9.97 -12.30
N PHE A 152 -9.53 -10.14 -11.61
CA PHE A 152 -10.46 -11.24 -11.82
C PHE A 152 -11.87 -10.67 -11.87
N ARG A 153 -12.60 -10.99 -12.94
CA ARG A 153 -14.03 -10.73 -13.09
C ARG A 153 -14.73 -12.08 -13.11
N LEU A 154 -15.65 -12.30 -12.18
CA LEU A 154 -16.39 -13.54 -12.00
C LEU A 154 -17.88 -13.26 -12.16
N THR A 155 -18.52 -14.01 -13.02
CA THR A 155 -19.96 -14.04 -13.25
C THR A 155 -20.60 -15.21 -12.50
N PRO A 156 -21.93 -15.23 -12.31
CA PRO A 156 -22.64 -16.36 -11.72
C PRO A 156 -22.37 -17.72 -12.36
N ASP A 157 -22.00 -17.76 -13.64
CA ASP A 157 -21.76 -19.01 -14.37
C ASP A 157 -20.33 -19.55 -14.18
N ASP A 158 -19.41 -18.71 -13.70
CA ASP A 158 -18.02 -19.10 -13.46
C ASP A 158 -17.84 -19.95 -12.20
N PHE A 159 -18.81 -19.93 -11.27
CA PHE A 159 -18.70 -20.68 -10.03
C PHE A 159 -20.04 -21.08 -9.40
N THR A 160 -20.00 -22.19 -8.68
CA THR A 160 -21.15 -22.76 -7.94
C THR A 160 -21.22 -22.25 -6.51
N ALA A 161 -22.32 -22.54 -5.80
CA ALA A 161 -22.57 -22.04 -4.44
C ALA A 161 -21.53 -22.50 -3.39
N ASP A 162 -20.90 -23.65 -3.61
CA ASP A 162 -19.79 -24.19 -2.81
C ASP A 162 -18.42 -23.58 -3.18
N GLY A 163 -18.36 -22.71 -4.19
CA GLY A 163 -17.15 -22.02 -4.64
C GLY A 163 -16.33 -22.82 -5.66
N THR A 164 -16.84 -23.94 -6.17
CA THR A 164 -16.20 -24.68 -7.27
C THR A 164 -16.24 -23.82 -8.54
N GLY A 165 -15.15 -23.79 -9.31
CA GLY A 165 -14.98 -22.97 -10.52
C GLY A 165 -14.24 -21.65 -10.30
N ILE A 166 -14.15 -21.16 -9.05
CA ILE A 166 -13.37 -19.96 -8.73
C ILE A 166 -11.88 -20.25 -9.02
N PRO A 167 -11.15 -19.35 -9.73
CA PRO A 167 -9.75 -19.54 -10.08
C PRO A 167 -8.82 -19.24 -8.88
N LEU A 168 -8.94 -20.03 -7.81
CA LEU A 168 -8.28 -19.82 -6.51
C LEU A 168 -6.75 -19.83 -6.61
N ASP A 169 -6.18 -20.74 -7.39
CA ASP A 169 -4.72 -20.80 -7.61
C ASP A 169 -4.23 -19.55 -8.35
N ALA A 170 -4.94 -19.11 -9.39
CA ALA A 170 -4.57 -17.92 -10.15
C ALA A 170 -4.67 -16.64 -9.29
N ILE A 171 -5.70 -16.54 -8.44
CA ILE A 171 -5.80 -15.44 -7.47
C ILE A 171 -4.60 -15.49 -6.51
N THR A 172 -4.26 -16.68 -6.00
CA THR A 172 -3.12 -16.89 -5.10
C THR A 172 -1.79 -16.50 -5.75
N GLU A 173 -1.57 -16.85 -7.01
CA GLU A 173 -0.39 -16.44 -7.76
C GLU A 173 -0.33 -14.93 -7.98
N ALA A 174 -1.44 -14.32 -8.42
CA ALA A 174 -1.52 -12.88 -8.67
C ALA A 174 -1.21 -12.07 -7.40
N ILE A 175 -1.62 -12.55 -6.25
CA ILE A 175 -1.43 -11.84 -4.99
C ILE A 175 -0.01 -12.05 -4.43
N ARG A 176 0.61 -13.23 -4.61
CA ARG A 176 1.97 -13.55 -4.14
C ARG A 176 3.07 -13.02 -5.05
N PHE A 177 2.90 -13.17 -6.36
CA PHE A 177 3.92 -12.87 -7.37
C PHE A 177 3.57 -11.65 -8.22
N GLY A 178 2.41 -11.02 -7.98
CA GLY A 178 2.02 -9.79 -8.65
C GLY A 178 2.96 -8.63 -8.36
N LYS A 179 2.89 -7.61 -9.22
CA LYS A 179 3.70 -6.40 -9.08
C LYS A 179 3.28 -5.64 -7.82
N THR A 180 4.19 -5.56 -6.84
CA THR A 180 4.01 -4.73 -5.64
C THR A 180 3.77 -3.27 -6.04
N VAL A 181 2.78 -2.64 -5.43
CA VAL A 181 2.55 -1.21 -5.62
C VAL A 181 3.50 -0.47 -4.69
N LYS A 182 4.65 -0.03 -5.19
CA LYS A 182 5.62 0.68 -4.35
C LYS A 182 5.10 2.09 -4.02
N ALA A 183 5.18 2.46 -2.75
CA ALA A 183 5.01 3.84 -2.34
C ALA A 183 5.97 4.70 -3.17
N GLY A 184 5.44 5.76 -3.79
CA GLY A 184 6.31 6.82 -4.25
C GLY A 184 7.06 7.35 -3.03
N LEU A 185 8.28 7.82 -3.23
CA LEU A 185 9.10 8.42 -2.19
C LEU A 185 8.29 9.43 -1.34
N ALA A 186 7.33 10.15 -1.93
CA ALA A 186 6.44 11.13 -1.27
C ALA A 186 5.36 10.56 -0.32
N THR A 187 5.12 9.26 -0.33
CA THR A 187 4.03 8.59 0.44
C THR A 187 4.52 7.73 1.60
N LYS A 188 5.85 7.58 1.78
CA LYS A 188 6.37 6.99 3.01
C LYS A 188 6.15 8.00 4.13
N ALA A 189 5.45 7.60 5.20
CA ALA A 189 5.35 8.39 6.41
C ALA A 189 6.79 8.75 6.84
N ALA A 190 7.05 10.04 7.06
CA ALA A 190 8.34 10.46 7.57
C ALA A 190 8.54 9.77 8.93
N PRO A 191 9.71 9.17 9.19
CA PRO A 191 10.09 8.79 10.55
C PRO A 191 9.85 9.99 11.47
N ALA A 192 9.34 9.74 12.69
CA ALA A 192 9.23 10.80 13.68
C ALA A 192 10.64 11.37 13.91
N ALA A 193 10.86 12.61 13.45
CA ALA A 193 12.16 13.25 13.57
C ALA A 193 12.48 13.44 15.05
N GLU A 194 13.63 12.96 15.49
CA GLU A 194 14.15 13.25 16.82
C GLU A 194 14.29 14.77 17.00
N THR A 195 14.06 15.27 18.21
CA THR A 195 14.08 16.72 18.52
C THR A 195 15.41 17.39 18.15
N SER A 196 16.50 16.62 18.13
CA SER A 196 17.87 17.04 17.78
C SER A 196 18.18 16.96 16.28
N PHE A 197 17.28 16.47 15.43
CA PHE A 197 17.57 16.12 14.04
C PHE A 197 18.14 17.29 13.22
N LEU A 198 17.54 18.49 13.32
CA LEU A 198 18.00 19.64 12.54
C LEU A 198 19.39 20.12 12.95
N GLN A 199 19.71 20.03 14.24
CA GLN A 199 21.03 20.35 14.77
C GLN A 199 22.05 19.32 14.28
N ALA A 200 21.76 18.03 14.46
CA ALA A 200 22.63 16.95 14.01
C ALA A 200 22.85 16.98 12.49
N LEU A 201 21.81 17.31 11.71
CA LEU A 201 21.91 17.48 10.26
C LEU A 201 22.89 18.59 9.87
N ASP A 202 22.84 19.74 10.56
CA ASP A 202 23.74 20.85 10.26
C ASP A 202 25.19 20.51 10.64
N GLU A 203 25.40 19.96 11.84
CA GLU A 203 26.71 19.59 12.40
C GLU A 203 27.40 18.48 11.58
N VAL A 204 26.71 17.35 11.33
CA VAL A 204 27.29 16.21 10.61
C VAL A 204 27.62 16.57 9.17
N THR A 205 26.72 17.29 8.47
CA THR A 205 26.99 17.69 7.08
C THR A 205 28.11 18.71 6.96
N ASN A 206 28.26 19.61 7.94
CA ASN A 206 29.41 20.52 8.00
C ASN A 206 30.72 19.75 8.20
N ALA A 207 30.76 18.85 9.18
CA ALA A 207 31.95 18.05 9.49
C ALA A 207 32.45 17.26 8.26
N VAL A 208 31.54 16.67 7.49
CA VAL A 208 31.90 15.95 6.25
C VAL A 208 32.48 16.89 5.19
N VAL A 209 31.90 18.10 5.01
CA VAL A 209 32.42 19.09 4.06
C VAL A 209 33.79 19.62 4.48
N GLU A 210 34.01 19.85 5.77
CA GLU A 210 35.30 20.30 6.30
C GLU A 210 36.39 19.24 6.14
N ALA A 211 36.07 17.97 6.45
CA ALA A 211 36.98 16.85 6.24
C ALA A 211 37.36 16.70 4.76
N LEU A 212 36.38 16.79 3.85
CA LEU A 212 36.62 16.77 2.41
C LEU A 212 37.56 17.89 1.96
N LEU A 213 37.26 19.14 2.31
CA LEU A 213 38.05 20.30 1.86
C LEU A 213 39.46 20.33 2.46
N THR A 214 39.64 19.75 3.65
CA THR A 214 40.95 19.60 4.29
C THR A 214 41.76 18.53 3.59
N HIS A 215 41.17 17.36 3.35
CA HIS A 215 41.85 16.27 2.66
C HIS A 215 42.25 16.63 1.22
N GLN A 216 41.41 17.36 0.48
CA GLN A 216 41.76 17.88 -0.86
C GLN A 216 42.95 18.84 -0.86
N ARG A 217 43.16 19.59 0.23
CA ARG A 217 44.31 20.51 0.36
C ARG A 217 45.59 19.75 0.65
N ASP A 218 45.52 18.72 1.50
CA ASP A 218 46.70 18.04 2.01
C ASP A 218 47.21 16.93 1.09
N ALA A 219 46.31 16.15 0.47
CA ALA A 219 46.67 14.91 -0.24
C ALA A 219 46.61 15.00 -1.78
N GLY A 220 46.10 16.11 -2.34
CA GLY A 220 45.84 16.22 -3.78
C GLY A 220 44.73 15.27 -4.25
N VAL A 221 44.57 15.09 -5.58
CA VAL A 221 43.42 14.36 -6.18
C VAL A 221 43.84 13.29 -7.18
N ALA A 222 45.07 12.78 -7.11
CA ALA A 222 45.51 11.74 -8.03
C ALA A 222 44.81 10.40 -7.72
N ASP A 223 44.21 9.79 -8.75
CA ASP A 223 43.52 8.47 -8.75
C ASP A 223 42.22 8.31 -7.95
N GLY A 224 41.52 9.41 -7.72
CA GLY A 224 40.20 9.42 -7.08
C GLY A 224 40.30 9.57 -5.57
N LEU A 225 39.58 10.55 -5.04
CA LEU A 225 39.67 10.94 -3.63
C LEU A 225 38.86 9.98 -2.78
N ARG A 226 39.52 9.22 -1.90
CA ARG A 226 38.87 8.41 -0.86
C ARG A 226 39.05 9.08 0.49
N VAL A 227 37.98 9.70 1.01
CA VAL A 227 38.02 10.37 2.32
C VAL A 227 37.28 9.50 3.35
N PRO A 228 37.99 8.91 4.33
CA PRO A 228 37.37 8.31 5.50
C PRO A 228 36.79 9.43 6.37
N PRO A 229 35.46 9.48 6.60
CA PRO A 229 34.88 10.56 7.39
C PRO A 229 34.85 10.17 8.86
N HIS A 230 35.05 11.15 9.75
CA HIS A 230 35.28 10.90 11.18
C HIS A 230 34.13 10.23 11.95
N THR A 231 32.93 10.12 11.37
CA THR A 231 31.69 9.77 12.11
C THR A 231 30.76 8.79 11.38
N VAL A 232 31.19 8.17 10.29
CA VAL A 232 30.30 7.43 9.38
C VAL A 232 30.95 6.14 8.87
N LYS A 233 30.14 5.23 8.32
CA LYS A 233 30.57 3.92 7.85
C LYS A 233 30.96 3.93 6.37
N ASN A 234 30.45 4.88 5.60
CA ASN A 234 30.69 4.97 4.16
C ASN A 234 31.92 5.82 3.80
N GLU A 235 32.62 5.39 2.74
CA GLU A 235 33.72 6.16 2.14
C GLU A 235 33.18 7.17 1.12
N LEU A 236 33.70 8.40 1.17
CA LEU A 236 33.48 9.39 0.12
C LEU A 236 34.45 9.12 -1.04
N ARG A 237 33.93 8.97 -2.26
CA ARG A 237 34.66 8.61 -3.48
C ARG A 237 34.39 9.67 -4.55
N LEU A 238 35.36 10.54 -4.80
CA LEU A 238 35.25 11.58 -5.83
C LEU A 238 36.13 11.27 -7.02
N THR A 239 35.60 11.49 -8.23
CA THR A 239 36.35 11.35 -9.50
C THR A 239 37.16 12.59 -9.85
N ARG A 240 36.84 13.73 -9.23
CA ARG A 240 37.46 15.04 -9.42
C ARG A 240 37.42 15.88 -8.13
N PRO A 241 38.23 16.93 -7.99
CA PRO A 241 38.07 17.87 -6.88
C PRO A 241 36.72 18.59 -6.93
N LEU A 242 36.13 18.79 -5.75
CA LEU A 242 35.00 19.69 -5.53
C LEU A 242 35.50 21.03 -5.01
N SER A 243 35.12 22.12 -5.66
CA SER A 243 35.39 23.46 -5.14
C SER A 243 34.60 23.72 -3.84
N THR A 244 35.09 24.66 -3.02
CA THR A 244 34.38 25.10 -1.81
C THR A 244 32.95 25.56 -2.10
N ALA A 245 32.72 26.18 -3.25
CA ALA A 245 31.40 26.64 -3.67
C ALA A 245 30.46 25.47 -4.01
N GLU A 246 30.96 24.46 -4.73
CA GLU A 246 30.21 23.24 -5.07
C GLU A 246 29.87 22.43 -3.82
N ALA A 247 30.84 22.15 -2.95
CA ALA A 247 30.61 21.39 -1.72
C ALA A 247 29.53 22.04 -0.83
N ARG A 248 29.60 23.37 -0.66
CA ARG A 248 28.58 24.13 0.08
C ARG A 248 27.22 24.13 -0.63
N ARG A 249 27.19 24.14 -1.96
CA ARG A 249 25.94 24.07 -2.75
C ARG A 249 25.27 22.70 -2.56
N HIS A 250 26.01 21.61 -2.70
CA HIS A 250 25.53 20.25 -2.48
C HIS A 250 25.02 20.07 -1.06
N ARG A 251 25.74 20.58 -0.06
CA ARG A 251 25.27 20.60 1.34
C ARG A 251 23.91 21.29 1.48
N ARG A 252 23.74 22.51 0.93
CA ARG A 252 22.46 23.23 1.00
C ARG A 252 21.32 22.47 0.31
N GLN A 253 21.60 21.85 -0.84
CA GLN A 253 20.61 21.05 -1.56
C GLN A 253 20.21 19.82 -0.75
N TYR A 254 21.17 19.10 -0.18
CA TYR A 254 20.93 17.95 0.68
C TYR A 254 20.09 18.33 1.91
N ILE A 255 20.47 19.39 2.64
CA ILE A 255 19.69 19.88 3.79
C ILE A 255 18.25 20.19 3.39
N LYS A 256 18.02 20.83 2.24
CA LYS A 256 16.66 21.13 1.76
C LYS A 256 15.85 19.85 1.49
N ILE A 257 16.46 18.83 0.88
CA ILE A 257 15.81 17.56 0.57
C ILE A 257 15.52 16.77 1.86
N THR A 258 16.49 16.69 2.75
CA THR A 258 16.45 15.91 3.99
C THR A 258 15.55 16.56 5.06
N ARG A 259 15.36 17.88 5.02
CA ARG A 259 14.32 18.55 5.83
C ARG A 259 12.90 18.13 5.46
N LEU A 260 12.65 17.79 4.19
CA LEU A 260 11.34 17.31 3.75
C LEU A 260 11.08 15.86 4.16
N ARG A 261 12.15 15.09 4.40
CA ARG A 261 12.09 13.70 4.89
C ARG A 261 13.24 13.39 5.85
N PRO A 262 13.02 13.59 7.14
CA PRO A 262 13.99 13.24 8.17
C PRO A 262 14.38 11.76 8.13
N CYS A 263 15.64 11.48 8.42
CA CYS A 263 16.17 10.14 8.67
C CYS A 263 16.59 10.02 10.15
N ALA A 264 16.96 8.81 10.58
CA ALA A 264 17.56 8.65 11.91
C ALA A 264 18.87 9.43 11.99
N VAL A 265 19.16 10.03 13.15
CA VAL A 265 20.35 10.87 13.35
C VAL A 265 21.64 10.09 13.04
N ALA A 266 21.68 8.80 13.38
CA ALA A 266 22.79 7.91 13.09
C ALA A 266 23.09 7.72 11.59
N ASP A 267 22.08 7.90 10.71
CA ASP A 267 22.20 7.64 9.28
C ASP A 267 22.52 8.90 8.46
N ILE A 268 22.44 10.09 9.06
CA ILE A 268 22.59 11.39 8.37
C ILE A 268 23.87 11.44 7.53
N GLY A 269 24.98 11.04 8.13
CA GLY A 269 26.30 11.13 7.51
C GLY A 269 26.48 10.13 6.37
N ASP A 270 26.09 8.87 6.58
CA ASP A 270 26.17 7.82 5.56
C ASP A 270 25.34 8.17 4.31
N LEU A 271 24.13 8.71 4.52
CA LEU A 271 23.25 9.16 3.43
C LEU A 271 23.78 10.42 2.74
N PHE A 272 24.44 11.33 3.47
CA PHE A 272 25.02 12.52 2.86
C PHE A 272 26.20 12.16 1.97
N ILE A 273 27.01 11.18 2.36
CA ILE A 273 28.12 10.68 1.55
C ILE A 273 27.63 9.96 0.30
N GLU A 274 26.58 9.14 0.44
CA GLU A 274 25.95 8.52 -0.73
C GLU A 274 25.44 9.58 -1.70
N TYR A 275 24.80 10.64 -1.19
CA TYR A 275 24.38 11.78 -2.01
C TYR A 275 25.57 12.44 -2.70
N LEU A 276 26.66 12.75 -2.00
CA LEU A 276 27.85 13.36 -2.60
C LEU A 276 28.49 12.48 -3.68
N ASN A 277 28.57 11.16 -3.44
CA ASN A 277 29.08 10.19 -4.42
C ASN A 277 28.24 10.15 -5.70
N GLN A 278 26.94 10.46 -5.64
CA GLN A 278 26.06 10.55 -6.82
C GLN A 278 26.17 11.88 -7.58
N GLN A 279 26.75 12.91 -6.96
CA GLN A 279 26.93 14.23 -7.58
C GLN A 279 28.35 14.43 -8.16
N ALA A 280 29.27 13.50 -7.86
CA ALA A 280 30.71 13.58 -8.14
C ALA A 280 31.15 12.80 -9.38
#